data_AF-A0A926C6Z1-F1
#
_entry.id   AF-A0A926C6Z1-F1
#
_cell.length_a   1.000
_cell.length_b   1.000
_cell.length_c   1.000
_cell.angle_alpha   90.00
_cell.angle_beta   90.00
_cell.angle_gamma   90.00
#
_symmetry.space_group_name_H-M   'P 1'
#
loop_
_entity.id
_entity.type
_entity.pdbx_description
1 polymer ?
#
loop_
_entity_poly.entity_id
_entity_poly.type
_entity_poly.pdbx_seq_one_letter_code
_entity_poly.pdbx_strand_id
1 'polypeptide(L)' 'LAFEKGVKEANLDVATKVVTIKYNPKKTDVAKLKANIVKTGYDADDVTADPAGYAKLPSCCKKDSKMMNQ' A
#
# COMPACT_ATOMS: atom_id res chain seq x y z
N LEU A 1 8.18 -1.05 -0.09
CA LEU A 1 7.73 -0.68 1.28
C LEU A 1 8.71 -1.13 2.37
N ALA A 2 9.04 -2.42 2.50
CA ALA A 2 9.98 -2.89 3.52
C ALA A 2 11.40 -2.25 3.42
N PHE A 3 11.79 -1.81 2.23
CA PHE A 3 13.07 -1.15 1.96
C PHE A 3 13.02 0.38 2.05
N GLU A 4 11.87 0.97 2.43
CA GLU A 4 11.77 2.42 2.60
C GLU A 4 12.63 2.90 3.77
N LYS A 5 13.33 4.01 3.57
CA LYS A 5 14.27 4.54 4.56
C LYS A 5 13.51 4.90 5.84
N GLY A 6 13.84 4.21 6.92
CA GLY A 6 13.20 4.42 8.22
C GLY A 6 12.10 3.41 8.56
N VAL A 7 11.68 2.56 7.63
CA VAL A 7 10.88 1.37 7.95
C VAL A 7 11.80 0.32 8.60
N LYS A 8 11.33 -0.23 9.72
CA LYS A 8 12.01 -1.33 10.43
C LYS A 8 11.37 -2.67 10.11
N GLU A 9 10.05 -2.70 10.11
CA GLU A 9 9.24 -3.89 9.83
C GLU A 9 7.98 -3.48 9.07
N ALA A 10 7.54 -4.32 8.15
CA ALA A 10 6.26 -4.22 7.47
C ALA A 10 5.64 -5.62 7.41
N ASN A 11 4.50 -5.79 8.05
CA ASN A 11 3.77 -7.06 8.09
C ASN A 11 2.43 -6.88 7.40
N LEU A 12 2.18 -7.64 6.33
CA LEU A 12 0.90 -7.66 5.63
C LEU A 12 0.09 -8.85 6.11
N ASP A 13 -1.06 -8.59 6.69
CA ASP A 13 -2.09 -9.59 6.90
C ASP A 13 -2.92 -9.73 5.61
N VAL A 14 -2.76 -10.86 4.94
CA VAL A 14 -3.42 -11.13 3.65
C VAL A 14 -4.93 -11.34 3.81
N ALA A 15 -5.38 -11.85 4.96
CA ALA A 15 -6.79 -12.12 5.21
C ALA A 15 -7.57 -10.80 5.42
N THR A 16 -7.00 -9.89 6.21
CA THR A 16 -7.63 -8.60 6.51
C THR A 16 -7.22 -7.49 5.54
N LYS A 17 -6.19 -7.73 4.71
CA LYS A 17 -5.57 -6.75 3.81
C LYS A 17 -4.99 -5.54 4.56
N VAL A 18 -4.63 -5.72 5.83
CA VAL A 18 -4.04 -4.68 6.68
C VAL A 18 -2.53 -4.80 6.68
N VAL A 19 -1.83 -3.70 6.43
CA VAL A 19 -0.38 -3.62 6.57
C VAL A 19 -0.01 -2.88 7.86
N THR A 20 0.72 -3.54 8.74
CA THR A 20 1.25 -2.96 9.97
C THR A 20 2.72 -2.61 9.77
N ILE A 21 3.07 -1.34 9.95
CA ILE A 21 4.43 -0.83 9.71
C ILE A 21 5.02 -0.31 11.01
N LYS A 22 6.16 -0.85 11.42
CA LYS A 22 7.01 -0.23 12.45
C LYS A 22 8.05 0.62 11.78
N TYR A 23 8.10 1.91 12.12
CA TYR A 23 9.01 2.87 11.51
C TYR A 23 9.68 3.78 12.54
N ASN A 24 10.76 4.45 12.11
CA ASN A 24 11.42 5.49 12.88
C ASN A 24 10.84 6.87 12.52
N PRO A 25 10.14 7.55 13.44
CA PRO A 25 9.52 8.85 13.18
C PRO A 25 10.53 9.97 12.89
N LYS A 26 11.81 9.78 13.21
CA LYS A 26 12.88 10.73 12.85
C LYS A 26 13.32 10.61 11.38
N LYS A 27 12.92 9.55 10.68
CA LYS A 27 13.37 9.24 9.30
C LYS A 27 12.22 9.23 8.29
N THR A 28 11.01 8.90 8.73
CA THR A 28 9.81 8.88 7.90
C THR A 28 8.59 9.16 8.77
N ASP A 29 7.42 9.31 8.15
CA ASP A 29 6.15 9.63 8.78
C ASP A 29 4.99 8.91 8.07
N VAL A 30 3.82 8.90 8.70
CA VAL A 30 2.63 8.21 8.16
C VAL A 30 2.27 8.71 6.76
N ALA A 31 2.36 10.02 6.51
CA ALA A 31 1.99 10.59 5.21
C ALA A 31 2.92 10.10 4.09
N LYS A 32 4.24 10.06 4.34
CA LYS A 32 5.22 9.50 3.40
C LYS A 32 5.00 8.01 3.16
N LEU A 33 4.70 7.25 4.21
CA LEU A 33 4.43 5.82 4.08
C LEU A 33 3.18 5.57 3.23
N LYS A 34 2.07 6.28 3.49
CA LYS A 34 0.86 6.24 2.65
C LYS A 34 1.16 6.62 1.21
N ALA A 35 1.88 7.73 0.99
CA ALA A 35 2.27 8.18 -0.34
C ALA A 35 3.07 7.13 -1.12
N ASN A 36 3.96 6.40 -0.44
CA ASN A 36 4.72 5.32 -1.07
C ASN A 36 3.85 4.11 -1.39
N ILE A 37 2.88 3.75 -0.54
CA ILE A 37 1.94 2.66 -0.80
C ILE A 37 1.06 2.98 -2.02
N VAL A 38 0.47 4.18 -2.07
CA VAL A 38 -0.39 4.56 -3.21
C VAL A 38 0.37 4.62 -4.52
N LYS A 39 1.63 5.06 -4.52
CA LYS A 39 2.51 5.00 -5.70
C LYS A 39 2.76 3.58 -6.21
N THR A 40 2.73 2.58 -5.33
CA THR A 40 2.83 1.17 -5.75
C THR A 40 1.53 0.62 -6.32
N GLY A 41 0.44 1.41 -6.33
CA GLY A 41 -0.83 1.02 -6.91
C GLY A 41 -1.83 0.43 -5.92
N TYR A 42 -1.60 0.54 -4.62
CA TYR A 42 -2.53 0.07 -3.59
C TYR A 42 -3.10 1.24 -2.78
N ASP A 43 -4.38 1.18 -2.44
CA ASP A 43 -4.97 2.16 -1.54
C ASP A 43 -4.32 2.07 -0.15
N ALA A 44 -4.17 3.21 0.51
CA ALA A 44 -3.62 3.31 1.85
C ALA A 44 -4.58 4.09 2.75
N ASP A 45 -5.38 3.35 3.53
CA ASP A 45 -6.50 3.86 4.31
C ASP A 45 -7.48 4.70 3.44
N ASP A 46 -7.49 6.01 3.66
CA ASP A 46 -8.30 7.03 3.02
C ASP A 46 -7.69 7.58 1.72
N VAL A 47 -6.47 7.14 1.36
CA VAL A 47 -5.76 7.62 0.17
C VAL A 47 -5.83 6.58 -0.95
N THR A 48 -6.39 6.96 -2.09
CA THR A 48 -6.52 6.10 -3.26
C THR A 48 -5.18 5.88 -3.97
N ALA A 49 -5.00 4.68 -4.52
CA ALA A 49 -3.86 4.28 -5.34
C ALA A 49 -3.60 5.25 -6.51
N ASP A 50 -2.33 5.45 -6.81
CA ASP A 50 -1.90 6.12 -8.04
C ASP A 50 -2.32 5.26 -9.24
N PRO A 51 -3.09 5.81 -10.21
CA PRO A 51 -3.52 5.07 -11.40
C PRO A 51 -2.37 4.47 -12.20
N ALA A 52 -1.23 5.17 -12.30
CA ALA A 52 -0.06 4.69 -13.01
C ALA A 52 0.65 3.56 -12.24
N GLY A 53 0.63 3.62 -10.90
CA GLY A 53 1.08 2.52 -10.04
C GLY A 53 0.19 1.29 -10.20
N TYR A 54 -1.13 1.47 -10.11
CA TYR A 54 -2.12 0.40 -10.24
C TYR A 54 -2.06 -0.26 -11.63
N ALA A 55 -1.92 0.52 -12.70
CA ALA A 55 -1.80 0.00 -14.06
C ALA A 55 -0.61 -0.95 -14.24
N LYS A 56 0.49 -0.71 -13.51
CA LYS A 56 1.71 -1.54 -13.51
C LYS A 56 1.60 -2.79 -12.64
N LEU A 57 0.58 -2.93 -11.80
CA LEU A 57 0.40 -4.12 -11.00
C LEU A 57 0.15 -5.36 -11.89
N PRO A 58 0.73 -6.52 -11.54
CA PRO A 58 0.35 -7.80 -12.12
C PRO A 58 -1.15 -8.05 -11.98
N SER A 59 -1.72 -8.87 -12.87
CA SER A 59 -3.16 -9.20 -12.86
C SER A 59 -3.63 -9.77 -11.52
N CYS A 60 -2.84 -10.64 -10.88
CA CYS A 60 -3.15 -11.22 -9.57
C CYS A 60 -3.13 -10.23 -8.40
N CYS A 61 -2.59 -9.02 -8.61
CA CYS A 61 -2.39 -8.00 -7.57
C CYS A 61 -3.32 -6.80 -7.75
N LYS A 62 -3.92 -6.66 -8.93
CA LYS A 62 -4.99 -5.68 -9.14
C LYS A 62 -6.19 -6.12 -8.31
N LYS A 63 -6.88 -5.15 -7.69
CA LYS A 63 -8.24 -5.39 -7.20
C LYS A 63 -9.03 -5.83 -8.41
N ASP A 64 -9.28 -7.13 -8.56
CA ASP A 64 -10.02 -7.67 -9.68
C ASP A 64 -11.27 -6.84 -9.92
N SER A 65 -11.48 -6.50 -11.19
CA SER A 65 -12.56 -5.70 -11.74
C SER A 65 -13.92 -6.35 -11.52
N LYS A 66 -14.39 -6.46 -10.28
CA LYS A 66 -15.81 -6.61 -9.94
C LYS A 66 -16.03 -6.39 -8.45
N MET A 67 -16.32 -5.14 -8.07
CA MET A 67 -17.35 -4.97 -7.05
C MET A 67 -18.70 -4.98 -7.79
N MET A 68 -19.48 -6.03 -7.52
CA MET A 68 -20.93 -6.03 -7.48
C MET A 68 -21.70 -5.65 -8.76
N ASN A 69 -22.24 -6.67 -9.44
CA ASN A 69 -23.69 -6.80 -9.53
C ASN A 69 -24.05 -8.22 -10.00
N GLN A 70 -25.02 -8.78 -9.26
CA GLN A 70 -25.96 -9.87 -9.58
C GLN A 70 -25.48 -11.09 -10.37
#